data_AF-A0AAW5YRX6-F1
#
_entry.id   AF-A0AAW5YRX6-F1
#
_cell.length_a   1.000
_cell.length_b   1.000
_cell.length_c   1.000
_cell.angle_alpha   90.00
_cell.angle_beta   90.00
_cell.angle_gamma   90.00
#
_symmetry.space_group_name_H-M   'P 1'
#
loop_
_entity.id
_entity.type
_entity.pdbx_description
1 polymer ?
#
loop_
_entity_poly.entity_id
_entity_poly.type
_entity_poly.pdbx_seq_one_letter_code
_entity_poly.pdbx_strand_id
1 'polypeptide(L)'
;MVHVMNFQLAIFFKQHITRPDQFFSNINDAAGNLFDRMPQIIPLPVEVPPVIPRVTATNQSGVYNFNISLNRLDFTINVTDSQFNESEALSDFILKSKLIVKNIPAEIDIIRLGMIGNYFEIERLPAISLAKKYSKKDLGNVNEFTFRYNKISQDFGFSFNNVFSISNAEINTKGITADGVFIQKDINNHPSGSSIKKDMV
;
A
#
# COMPACT_ATOMS: atom_id res chain seq x y z
N MET A 1 14.08 13.40 -12.86
CA MET A 1 12.70 12.91 -13.09
C MET A 1 12.09 12.77 -11.71
N VAL A 2 11.03 13.52 -11.38
CA VAL A 2 10.42 13.43 -10.05
C VAL A 2 9.46 12.25 -10.10
N HIS A 3 9.82 11.18 -9.42
CA HIS A 3 8.97 10.02 -9.23
C HIS A 3 8.38 10.10 -7.83
N VAL A 4 7.09 10.37 -7.76
CA VAL A 4 6.38 10.18 -6.49
C VAL A 4 5.96 8.74 -6.43
N MET A 5 6.38 8.02 -5.39
CA MET A 5 6.02 6.62 -5.21
C MET A 5 5.49 6.38 -3.80
N ASN A 6 4.51 5.48 -3.73
CA ASN A 6 3.93 5.03 -2.48
C ASN A 6 3.67 3.52 -2.59
N PHE A 7 4.14 2.78 -1.60
CA PHE A 7 3.86 1.36 -1.45
C PHE A 7 3.04 1.12 -0.20
N GLN A 8 2.01 0.29 -0.30
CA GLN A 8 1.15 -0.07 0.81
C GLN A 8 0.96 -1.59 0.88
N LEU A 9 1.10 -2.13 2.09
CA LEU A 9 0.64 -3.46 2.48
C LEU A 9 -0.59 -3.29 3.37
N ALA A 10 -1.69 -3.93 3.01
CA ALA A 10 -2.90 -4.04 3.81
C ALA A 10 -3.11 -5.50 4.21
N ILE A 11 -3.25 -5.76 5.50
CA ILE A 11 -3.46 -7.10 6.07
C ILE A 11 -4.80 -7.08 6.80
N PHE A 12 -5.65 -8.05 6.51
CA PHE A 12 -6.97 -8.19 7.13
C PHE A 12 -7.01 -9.46 7.98
N PHE A 13 -7.56 -9.32 9.18
CA PHE A 13 -7.63 -10.39 10.17
C PHE A 13 -9.03 -10.99 10.23
N LYS A 14 -9.11 -12.28 10.57
CA LYS A 14 -10.40 -12.96 10.80
C LYS A 14 -11.06 -12.48 12.09
N GLN A 15 -10.25 -12.29 13.12
CA GLN A 15 -10.62 -11.85 14.46
C GLN A 15 -10.35 -10.36 14.67
N HIS A 16 -10.94 -9.80 15.74
CA HIS A 16 -10.59 -8.49 16.24
C HIS A 16 -9.40 -8.57 17.19
N ILE A 17 -8.44 -7.66 17.03
CA ILE A 17 -7.33 -7.45 17.95
C ILE A 17 -7.86 -6.74 19.19
N THR A 18 -7.66 -7.33 20.37
CA THR A 18 -8.13 -6.76 21.65
C THR A 18 -7.26 -5.62 22.16
N ARG A 19 -5.94 -5.70 21.96
CA ARG A 19 -4.95 -4.71 22.40
C ARG A 19 -4.09 -4.23 21.23
N PRO A 20 -4.62 -3.33 20.37
CA PRO A 20 -3.91 -2.79 19.22
C PRO A 20 -2.57 -2.15 19.58
N ASP A 21 -2.48 -1.54 20.77
CA ASP A 21 -1.28 -0.92 21.31
C ASP A 21 -0.17 -1.95 21.63
N GLN A 22 -0.51 -3.07 22.27
CA GLN A 22 0.44 -4.15 22.54
C GLN A 22 0.82 -4.88 21.25
N PHE A 23 -0.16 -5.10 20.38
CA PHE A 23 0.07 -5.69 19.05
C PHE A 23 1.06 -4.86 18.23
N PHE A 24 0.92 -3.52 18.25
CA PHE A 24 1.89 -2.61 17.66
C PHE A 24 3.29 -2.76 18.29
N SER A 25 3.39 -2.69 19.62
CA SER A 25 4.67 -2.74 20.32
C SER A 25 5.46 -3.98 19.93
N ASN A 26 4.82 -5.15 19.97
CA ASN A 26 5.46 -6.42 19.64
C ASN A 26 6.00 -6.45 18.20
N ILE A 27 5.23 -5.93 17.23
CA ILE A 27 5.66 -5.87 15.83
C ILE A 27 6.80 -4.85 15.66
N ASN A 28 6.73 -3.68 16.32
CA ASN A 28 7.75 -2.65 16.20
C ASN A 28 9.09 -3.11 16.81
N ASP A 29 9.05 -3.77 17.98
CA ASP A 29 10.22 -4.34 18.63
C ASP A 29 10.91 -5.36 17.69
N ALA A 30 10.12 -6.25 17.09
CA ALA A 30 10.63 -7.22 16.12
C ALA A 30 11.08 -6.61 14.79
N ALA A 31 10.59 -5.40 14.47
CA ALA A 31 11.03 -4.60 13.33
C ALA A 31 12.27 -3.75 13.62
N GLY A 32 12.92 -3.93 14.77
CA GLY A 32 14.10 -3.16 15.18
C GLY A 32 13.78 -1.71 15.53
N ASN A 33 12.57 -1.46 16.05
CA ASN A 33 12.05 -0.12 16.37
C ASN A 33 12.03 0.84 15.17
N LEU A 34 11.61 0.31 14.01
CA LEU A 34 11.45 1.09 12.77
C LEU A 34 10.57 2.34 12.97
N PHE A 35 9.53 2.24 13.79
CA PHE A 35 8.63 3.33 14.13
C PHE A 35 9.11 3.97 15.45
N ASP A 36 10.07 4.88 15.34
CA ASP A 36 10.79 5.51 16.46
C ASP A 36 10.14 6.79 17.01
N ARG A 37 9.04 7.26 16.38
CA ARG A 37 8.20 8.32 16.96
C ARG A 37 7.14 7.73 17.87
N MET A 38 6.77 8.50 18.89
CA MET A 38 5.68 8.14 19.79
C MET A 38 4.40 7.87 18.98
N PRO A 39 3.82 6.65 19.08
CA PRO A 39 2.60 6.33 18.37
C PRO A 39 1.42 7.10 18.96
N GLN A 40 0.44 7.42 18.13
CA GLN A 40 -0.86 7.90 18.58
C GLN A 40 -1.76 6.70 18.85
N ILE A 41 -2.30 6.63 20.05
CA ILE A 41 -3.29 5.62 20.46
C ILE A 41 -4.61 6.33 20.66
N ILE A 42 -5.63 5.94 19.90
CA ILE A 42 -6.95 6.54 19.92
C ILE A 42 -7.89 5.59 20.66
N PRO A 43 -8.30 5.90 21.91
CA PRO A 43 -9.22 5.07 22.68
C PRO A 43 -10.64 5.27 22.14
N LEU A 44 -10.99 4.49 21.12
CA LEU A 44 -12.33 4.52 20.53
C LEU A 44 -13.23 3.48 21.21
N PRO A 45 -14.51 3.81 21.43
CA PRO A 45 -15.45 2.88 22.05
C PRO A 45 -15.86 1.77 21.08
N VAL A 46 -16.56 0.76 21.59
CA VAL A 46 -16.84 -0.50 20.88
C VAL A 46 -17.81 -0.33 19.70
N GLU A 47 -18.62 0.72 19.72
CA GLU A 47 -19.60 1.02 18.68
C GLU A 47 -18.93 1.59 17.42
N VAL A 48 -17.70 2.12 17.54
CA VAL A 48 -16.97 2.65 16.40
C VAL A 48 -16.50 1.51 15.50
N PRO A 49 -16.74 1.59 14.18
CA PRO A 49 -16.39 0.50 13.26
C PRO A 49 -14.97 -0.04 13.47
N PRO A 50 -14.79 -1.38 13.37
CA PRO A 50 -13.52 -2.04 13.65
C PRO A 50 -12.42 -1.67 12.64
N VAL A 51 -12.80 -1.10 11.50
CA VAL A 51 -11.89 -0.65 10.43
C VAL A 51 -11.23 0.69 10.70
N ILE A 52 -11.74 1.48 11.66
CA ILE A 52 -11.15 2.78 12.00
C ILE A 52 -9.84 2.55 12.79
N PRO A 53 -8.72 3.19 12.43
CA PRO A 53 -7.45 3.02 13.14
C PRO A 53 -7.55 3.33 14.63
N ARG A 54 -6.96 2.46 15.45
CA ARG A 54 -6.77 2.62 16.91
C ARG A 54 -5.34 3.01 17.25
N VAL A 55 -4.37 2.60 16.43
CA VAL A 55 -2.96 3.00 16.54
C VAL A 55 -2.49 3.56 15.22
N THR A 56 -1.81 4.70 15.27
CA THR A 56 -1.09 5.30 14.15
C THR A 56 0.34 5.58 14.58
N ALA A 57 1.31 5.06 13.84
CA ALA A 57 2.72 5.21 14.12
C ALA A 57 3.50 5.59 12.86
N THR A 58 4.63 6.24 13.04
CA THR A 58 5.53 6.65 11.96
C THR A 58 6.96 6.70 12.49
N ASN A 59 7.92 6.87 11.60
CA ASN A 59 9.32 7.09 11.96
C ASN A 59 9.70 8.58 11.89
N GLN A 60 10.91 8.92 12.31
CA GLN A 60 11.38 10.31 12.40
C GLN A 60 11.39 11.02 11.05
N SER A 61 11.69 10.30 9.96
CA SER A 61 11.67 10.87 8.60
C SER A 61 10.26 10.96 7.99
N GLY A 62 9.24 10.34 8.61
CA GLY A 62 7.87 10.30 8.08
C GLY A 62 7.67 9.38 6.87
N VAL A 63 8.72 8.65 6.45
CA VAL A 63 8.70 7.76 5.29
C VAL A 63 7.84 6.53 5.55
N TYR A 64 7.94 5.94 6.74
CA TYR A 64 7.20 4.76 7.12
C TYR A 64 5.97 5.15 7.94
N ASN A 65 4.81 4.60 7.58
CA ASN A 65 3.56 4.80 8.30
C ASN A 65 2.94 3.45 8.61
N PHE A 66 2.34 3.34 9.79
CA PHE A 66 1.74 2.12 10.27
C PHE A 66 0.44 2.43 10.98
N ASN A 67 -0.64 1.81 10.51
CA ASN A 67 -1.97 1.96 11.10
C ASN A 67 -2.50 0.60 11.49
N ILE A 68 -3.05 0.50 12.70
CA ILE A 68 -3.73 -0.72 13.17
C ILE A 68 -5.14 -0.35 13.59
N SER A 69 -6.10 -0.98 12.93
CA SER A 69 -7.50 -1.06 13.33
C SER A 69 -7.76 -2.42 13.98
N LEU A 70 -8.98 -2.67 14.47
CA LEU A 70 -9.27 -3.94 15.16
C LEU A 70 -9.16 -5.15 14.23
N ASN A 71 -9.45 -5.02 12.95
CA ASN A 71 -9.43 -6.13 11.98
C ASN A 71 -8.48 -5.91 10.79
N ARG A 72 -7.65 -4.87 10.84
CA ARG A 72 -6.80 -4.46 9.72
C ARG A 72 -5.50 -3.83 10.21
N LEU A 73 -4.42 -4.12 9.49
CA LEU A 73 -3.15 -3.42 9.60
C LEU A 73 -2.78 -2.85 8.23
N ASP A 74 -2.32 -1.61 8.20
CA ASP A 74 -1.75 -0.99 7.02
C ASP A 74 -0.31 -0.54 7.30
N PHE A 75 0.61 -0.97 6.44
CA PHE A 75 1.98 -0.49 6.39
C PHE A 75 2.21 0.26 5.09
N THR A 76 2.74 1.48 5.16
CA THR A 76 2.95 2.32 4.00
C THR A 76 4.36 2.91 4.00
N ILE A 77 5.01 2.89 2.84
CA ILE A 77 6.22 3.65 2.57
C ILE A 77 5.86 4.77 1.59
N ASN A 78 6.11 6.01 2.00
CA ASN A 78 5.96 7.19 1.17
C ASN A 78 7.34 7.77 0.86
N VAL A 79 7.74 7.72 -0.41
CA VAL A 79 9.08 8.16 -0.85
C VAL A 79 9.09 9.52 -1.57
N THR A 80 7.97 10.26 -1.54
CA THR A 80 7.81 11.56 -2.24
C THR A 80 8.98 12.53 -2.00
N ASP A 81 9.52 12.55 -0.78
CA ASP A 81 10.64 13.40 -0.37
C ASP A 81 11.83 12.57 0.19
N SER A 82 11.93 11.27 -0.14
CA SER A 82 12.98 10.38 0.39
C SER A 82 14.21 10.31 -0.52
N GLN A 83 15.31 9.78 0.02
CA GLN A 83 16.54 9.53 -0.76
C GLN A 83 16.50 8.23 -1.58
N PHE A 84 15.47 7.39 -1.40
CA PHE A 84 15.39 6.10 -2.08
C PHE A 84 15.13 6.26 -3.57
N ASN A 85 15.84 5.49 -4.39
CA ASN A 85 15.37 5.23 -5.75
C ASN A 85 14.27 4.14 -5.75
N GLU A 86 13.59 3.95 -6.88
CA GLU A 86 12.47 3.00 -7.00
C GLU A 86 12.84 1.58 -6.57
N SER A 87 13.99 1.07 -7.03
CA SER A 87 14.42 -0.30 -6.76
C SER A 87 14.73 -0.51 -5.28
N GLU A 88 15.39 0.46 -4.65
CA GLU A 88 15.68 0.44 -3.21
C GLU A 88 14.40 0.53 -2.39
N ALA A 89 13.49 1.43 -2.74
CA ALA A 89 12.22 1.60 -2.05
C ALA A 89 11.35 0.34 -2.12
N LEU A 90 11.27 -0.30 -3.30
CA LEU A 90 10.55 -1.56 -3.47
C LEU A 90 11.21 -2.70 -2.70
N SER A 91 12.53 -2.80 -2.73
CA SER A 91 13.27 -3.85 -2.02
C SER A 91 13.10 -3.72 -0.51
N ASP A 92 13.21 -2.51 0.03
CA ASP A 92 12.97 -2.23 1.45
C ASP A 92 11.50 -2.48 1.82
N PHE A 93 10.54 -2.05 0.98
CA PHE A 93 9.12 -2.35 1.18
C PHE A 93 8.85 -3.85 1.31
N ILE A 94 9.39 -4.67 0.40
CA ILE A 94 9.22 -6.12 0.42
C ILE A 94 9.84 -6.70 1.69
N LEU A 95 11.06 -6.29 2.05
CA LEU A 95 11.76 -6.79 3.24
C LEU A 95 11.00 -6.45 4.53
N LYS A 96 10.56 -5.21 4.69
CA LYS A 96 9.79 -4.77 5.86
C LYS A 96 8.40 -5.41 5.92
N SER A 97 7.74 -5.57 4.78
CA SER A 97 6.46 -6.28 4.68
C SER A 97 6.56 -7.72 5.17
N LYS A 98 7.59 -8.46 4.72
CA LYS A 98 7.86 -9.84 5.18
C LYS A 98 8.14 -9.88 6.68
N LEU A 99 8.93 -8.93 7.19
CA LEU A 99 9.23 -8.84 8.62
C LEU A 99 7.96 -8.58 9.45
N ILE A 100 7.09 -7.68 9.02
CA ILE A 100 5.81 -7.40 9.67
C ILE A 100 4.93 -8.65 9.67
N VAL A 101 4.72 -9.28 8.51
CA VAL A 101 3.85 -10.45 8.37
C VAL A 101 4.34 -11.63 9.22
N LYS A 102 5.65 -11.88 9.23
CA LYS A 102 6.27 -12.93 10.04
C LYS A 102 6.07 -12.72 11.54
N ASN A 103 6.05 -11.47 12.00
CA ASN A 103 5.94 -11.12 13.42
C ASN A 103 4.51 -10.87 13.90
N ILE A 104 3.50 -11.04 13.04
CA ILE A 104 2.11 -11.14 13.50
C ILE A 104 2.01 -12.35 14.44
N PRO A 105 1.32 -12.28 15.60
CA PRO A 105 1.15 -13.41 16.51
C PRO A 105 0.48 -14.63 15.85
N ALA A 106 0.87 -15.84 16.23
CA ALA A 106 0.45 -17.11 15.59
C ALA A 106 -1.07 -17.34 15.66
N GLU A 107 -1.69 -16.86 16.73
CA GLU A 107 -3.13 -16.91 17.00
C GLU A 107 -3.94 -15.94 16.14
N ILE A 108 -3.31 -15.02 15.40
CA ILE A 108 -3.98 -14.08 14.50
C ILE A 108 -4.03 -14.65 13.08
N ASP A 109 -5.24 -14.88 12.58
CA ASP A 109 -5.49 -15.44 11.26
C ASP A 109 -5.56 -14.32 10.22
N ILE A 110 -4.71 -14.41 9.18
CA ILE A 110 -4.71 -13.48 8.05
C ILE A 110 -5.63 -14.02 6.98
N ILE A 111 -6.69 -13.30 6.64
CA ILE A 111 -7.68 -13.75 5.64
C ILE A 111 -7.54 -13.02 4.30
N ARG A 112 -6.89 -11.86 4.30
CA ARG A 112 -6.61 -11.09 3.09
C ARG A 112 -5.33 -10.28 3.23
N LEU A 113 -4.58 -10.24 2.13
CA LEU A 113 -3.46 -9.37 1.86
C LEU A 113 -3.81 -8.51 0.64
N GLY A 114 -3.43 -7.25 0.71
CA GLY A 114 -3.42 -6.31 -0.40
C GLY A 114 -2.06 -5.64 -0.47
N MET A 115 -1.50 -5.54 -1.67
CA MET A 115 -0.26 -4.81 -1.93
C MET A 115 -0.53 -3.82 -3.05
N ILE A 116 -0.26 -2.54 -2.80
CA ILE A 116 -0.50 -1.46 -3.74
C ILE A 116 0.80 -0.71 -3.96
N GLY A 117 1.20 -0.57 -5.22
CA GLY A 117 2.27 0.33 -5.65
C GLY A 117 1.69 1.43 -6.52
N ASN A 118 1.84 2.68 -6.08
CA ASN A 118 1.44 3.87 -6.80
C ASN A 118 2.69 4.63 -7.26
N TYR A 119 2.69 5.07 -8.51
CA TYR A 119 3.79 5.80 -9.13
C TYR A 119 3.23 6.99 -9.90
N PHE A 120 3.95 8.10 -9.87
CA PHE A 120 3.63 9.28 -10.65
C PHE A 120 4.87 9.74 -11.42
N GLU A 121 4.70 9.97 -12.71
CA GLU A 121 5.75 10.49 -13.59
C GLU A 121 5.25 11.78 -14.25
N ILE A 122 6.01 12.88 -14.09
CA ILE A 122 5.66 14.17 -14.70
C ILE A 122 5.71 14.05 -16.22
N GLU A 123 4.64 14.49 -16.86
CA GLU A 123 4.47 14.51 -18.32
C GLU A 123 3.55 15.67 -18.68
N ARG A 124 3.91 16.45 -19.70
CA ARG A 124 3.20 17.67 -20.07
C ARG A 124 1.88 17.40 -20.78
N LEU A 125 1.81 16.34 -21.58
CA LEU A 125 0.62 15.97 -22.36
C LEU A 125 0.26 14.50 -22.11
N PRO A 126 -0.03 14.11 -20.85
CA PRO A 126 -0.07 12.70 -20.45
C PRO A 126 -1.14 11.91 -21.19
N ALA A 127 -2.33 12.48 -21.37
CA ALA A 127 -3.41 11.81 -22.09
C ALA A 127 -3.05 11.52 -23.55
N ILE A 128 -2.38 12.46 -24.24
CA ILE A 128 -1.91 12.30 -25.62
C ILE A 128 -0.76 11.28 -25.67
N SER A 129 0.23 11.37 -24.77
CA SER A 129 1.35 10.43 -24.68
C SER A 129 0.86 8.99 -24.45
N LEU A 130 -0.09 8.79 -23.53
CA LEU A 130 -0.68 7.49 -23.25
C LEU A 130 -1.52 6.97 -24.42
N ALA A 131 -2.35 7.82 -25.03
CA ALA A 131 -3.14 7.46 -26.20
C ALA A 131 -2.25 6.96 -27.35
N LYS A 132 -1.17 7.68 -27.66
CA LYS A 132 -0.18 7.26 -28.68
C LYS A 132 0.46 5.93 -28.33
N LYS A 133 0.83 5.71 -27.07
CA LYS A 133 1.53 4.51 -26.61
C LYS A 133 0.64 3.26 -26.59
N TYR A 134 -0.61 3.38 -26.15
CA TYR A 134 -1.44 2.21 -25.82
C TYR A 134 -2.62 1.98 -26.77
N SER A 135 -3.16 3.00 -27.45
CA SER A 135 -4.35 2.83 -28.30
C SER A 135 -4.08 2.24 -29.68
N LYS A 136 -2.80 2.22 -30.11
CA LYS A 136 -2.36 1.82 -31.47
C LYS A 136 -3.06 2.59 -32.60
N LYS A 137 -3.69 3.72 -32.30
CA LYS A 137 -4.38 4.61 -33.23
C LYS A 137 -4.04 6.05 -32.89
N ASP A 138 -4.11 6.93 -33.88
CA ASP A 138 -4.12 8.36 -33.60
C ASP A 138 -5.53 8.75 -33.13
N LEU A 139 -5.64 9.14 -31.86
CA LEU A 139 -6.89 9.61 -31.28
C LEU A 139 -6.99 11.16 -31.30
N GLY A 140 -6.00 11.84 -31.89
CA GLY A 140 -5.93 13.29 -31.91
C GLY A 140 -5.72 13.89 -30.52
N ASN A 141 -6.39 15.01 -30.25
CA ASN A 141 -6.31 15.70 -28.96
C ASN A 141 -7.19 15.00 -27.92
N VAL A 142 -6.55 14.15 -27.12
CA VAL A 142 -7.18 13.43 -26.02
C VAL A 142 -6.96 14.20 -24.71
N ASN A 143 -8.04 14.48 -23.98
CA ASN A 143 -8.00 15.14 -22.67
C ASN A 143 -7.91 14.15 -21.50
N GLU A 144 -8.42 12.93 -21.71
CA GLU A 144 -8.39 11.88 -20.70
C GLU A 144 -8.08 10.53 -21.35
N PHE A 145 -7.16 9.80 -20.76
CA PHE A 145 -6.82 8.44 -21.13
C PHE A 145 -6.67 7.61 -19.86
N THR A 146 -7.41 6.50 -19.80
CA THR A 146 -7.26 5.48 -18.77
C THR A 146 -7.15 4.10 -19.41
N PHE A 147 -6.16 3.33 -19.01
CA PHE A 147 -6.03 1.92 -19.35
C PHE A 147 -5.95 1.10 -18.07
N ARG A 148 -6.90 0.19 -17.89
CA ARG A 148 -7.00 -0.65 -16.71
C ARG A 148 -7.35 -2.07 -17.09
N TYR A 149 -6.68 -3.04 -16.46
CA TYR A 149 -7.06 -4.44 -16.53
C TYR A 149 -6.92 -5.11 -15.17
N ASN A 150 -7.64 -6.22 -14.99
CA ASN A 150 -7.44 -7.14 -13.88
C ASN A 150 -7.08 -8.50 -14.44
N LYS A 151 -5.90 -9.01 -14.11
CA LYS A 151 -5.50 -10.38 -14.43
C LYS A 151 -5.66 -11.23 -13.16
N ILE A 152 -6.48 -12.25 -13.24
CA ILE A 152 -6.60 -13.23 -12.15
C ILE A 152 -5.41 -14.20 -12.24
N SER A 153 -4.73 -14.43 -11.11
CA SER A 153 -3.74 -15.50 -10.96
C SER A 153 -4.14 -16.43 -9.82
N GLN A 154 -3.63 -17.66 -9.86
CA GLN A 154 -3.80 -18.63 -8.78
C GLN A 154 -2.42 -19.02 -8.28
N ASP A 155 -2.20 -18.87 -6.98
CA ASP A 155 -0.95 -19.29 -6.33
C ASP A 155 -1.24 -19.76 -4.90
N PHE A 156 -0.51 -20.78 -4.44
CA PHE A 156 -0.65 -21.37 -3.11
C PHE A 156 -2.10 -21.69 -2.67
N GLY A 157 -2.98 -22.04 -3.62
CA GLY A 157 -4.40 -22.30 -3.35
C GLY A 157 -5.29 -21.06 -3.17
N PHE A 158 -4.76 -19.86 -3.39
CA PHE A 158 -5.50 -18.60 -3.38
C PHE A 158 -5.62 -18.00 -4.78
N SER A 159 -6.73 -17.30 -5.02
CA SER A 159 -6.95 -16.50 -6.21
C SER A 159 -6.61 -15.03 -5.92
N PHE A 160 -5.78 -14.44 -6.78
CA PHE A 160 -5.34 -13.07 -6.67
C PHE A 160 -5.84 -12.23 -7.84
N ASN A 161 -6.39 -11.06 -7.53
CA ASN A 161 -6.57 -10.00 -8.50
C ASN A 161 -5.25 -9.27 -8.68
N ASN A 162 -4.78 -9.15 -9.92
CA ASN A 162 -3.63 -8.33 -10.28
C ASN A 162 -4.15 -7.19 -11.15
N VAL A 163 -4.53 -6.10 -10.49
CA VAL A 163 -5.06 -4.90 -11.12
C VAL A 163 -3.89 -4.01 -11.51
N PHE A 164 -3.84 -3.67 -12.80
CA PHE A 164 -2.96 -2.64 -13.31
C PHE A 164 -3.81 -1.50 -13.85
N SER A 165 -3.46 -0.26 -13.50
CA SER A 165 -4.09 0.93 -14.02
C SER A 165 -3.02 1.96 -14.40
N ILE A 166 -3.22 2.63 -15.52
CA ILE A 166 -2.43 3.79 -15.93
C ILE A 166 -3.38 4.85 -16.47
N SER A 167 -3.24 6.09 -15.99
CA SER A 167 -4.08 7.20 -16.42
C SER A 167 -3.30 8.51 -16.43
N ASN A 168 -3.80 9.52 -17.13
CA ASN A 168 -3.36 10.88 -16.85
C ASN A 168 -3.91 11.34 -15.50
N ALA A 169 -3.12 12.11 -14.78
CA ALA A 169 -3.48 12.66 -13.48
C ALA A 169 -2.74 13.98 -13.24
N GLU A 170 -3.21 14.71 -12.23
CA GLU A 170 -2.58 15.92 -11.72
C GLU A 170 -2.14 15.65 -10.28
N ILE A 171 -0.95 16.08 -9.90
CA ILE A 171 -0.47 16.05 -8.52
C ILE A 171 -0.25 17.47 -8.01
N ASN A 172 -0.64 17.71 -6.75
CA ASN A 172 -0.30 18.94 -6.04
C ASN A 172 0.68 18.61 -4.91
N THR A 173 1.92 19.08 -5.04
CA THR A 173 2.96 18.91 -4.01
C THR A 173 3.43 20.28 -3.57
N LYS A 174 3.24 20.61 -2.28
CA LYS A 174 3.67 21.88 -1.68
C LYS A 174 3.13 23.12 -2.43
N GLY A 175 1.92 23.03 -2.98
CA GLY A 175 1.28 24.11 -3.73
C GLY A 175 1.68 24.22 -5.20
N ILE A 176 2.57 23.33 -5.68
CA ILE A 176 2.92 23.23 -7.09
C ILE A 176 2.09 22.12 -7.72
N THR A 177 1.29 22.49 -8.71
CA THR A 177 0.51 21.58 -9.52
C THR A 177 1.32 21.11 -10.72
N ALA A 178 1.32 19.81 -10.99
CA ALA A 178 1.96 19.22 -12.17
C ALA A 178 1.10 18.12 -12.79
N ASP A 179 0.99 18.15 -14.11
CA ASP A 179 0.41 17.07 -14.91
C ASP A 179 1.39 15.89 -15.02
N GLY A 180 0.81 14.69 -15.15
CA GLY A 180 1.61 13.50 -15.35
C GLY A 180 0.81 12.23 -15.60
N VAL A 181 1.54 11.13 -15.58
CA VAL A 181 1.03 9.79 -15.70
C VAL A 181 1.02 9.15 -14.31
N PHE A 182 -0.15 8.69 -13.89
CA PHE A 182 -0.32 7.91 -12.68
C PHE A 182 -0.40 6.42 -13.01
N ILE A 183 0.40 5.61 -12.34
CA ILE A 183 0.45 4.15 -12.51
C ILE A 183 0.13 3.52 -11.16
N GLN A 184 -0.81 2.57 -11.17
CA GLN A 184 -1.16 1.76 -10.01
C GLN A 184 -1.02 0.28 -10.33
N LYS A 185 -0.35 -0.45 -9.43
CA LYS A 185 -0.32 -1.91 -9.38
C LYS A 185 -0.94 -2.33 -8.06
N ASP A 186 -2.06 -3.05 -8.10
CA ASP A 186 -2.76 -3.56 -6.92
C ASP A 186 -2.89 -5.09 -7.03
N ILE A 187 -2.29 -5.78 -6.07
CA ILE A 187 -2.37 -7.24 -5.94
C ILE A 187 -3.11 -7.54 -4.64
N ASN A 188 -4.24 -8.24 -4.73
CA ASN A 188 -4.97 -8.66 -3.54
C ASN A 188 -5.61 -10.03 -3.73
N ASN A 189 -5.66 -10.84 -2.68
CA ASN A 189 -6.40 -12.09 -2.73
C ASN A 189 -7.90 -11.86 -2.47
N HIS A 190 -8.71 -12.72 -3.07
CA HIS A 190 -10.11 -12.84 -2.66
C HIS A 190 -10.17 -13.44 -1.24
N PRO A 191 -11.00 -12.90 -0.32
CA PRO A 191 -11.24 -13.54 0.96
C PRO A 191 -11.84 -14.92 0.72
N SER A 192 -11.07 -15.98 0.94
CA SER A 192 -11.54 -17.36 0.76
C SER A 192 -12.01 -18.00 2.08
N GLY A 193 -11.94 -17.26 3.20
CA GLY A 193 -12.25 -17.75 4.55
C GLY A 193 -11.14 -18.60 5.18
N SER A 194 -10.18 -19.08 4.38
CA SER A 194 -8.97 -19.77 4.81
C SER A 194 -7.89 -18.78 5.24
N SER A 195 -7.15 -19.14 6.29
CA SER A 195 -6.01 -18.35 6.77
C SER A 195 -4.83 -18.50 5.81
N ILE A 196 -4.21 -17.38 5.43
CA ILE A 196 -2.97 -17.31 4.66
C ILE A 196 -1.84 -17.67 5.61
N LYS A 197 -1.07 -18.71 5.29
CA LYS A 197 0.08 -19.09 6.10
C LYS A 197 1.21 -18.08 5.91
N LYS A 198 1.90 -17.73 7.01
CA LYS A 198 2.91 -16.66 7.03
C LYS A 198 4.18 -16.99 6.24
N ASP A 199 4.48 -18.28 6.04
CA ASP A 199 5.57 -18.78 5.21
C ASP A 199 5.34 -18.59 3.70
N MET A 200 4.12 -18.23 3.30
CA MET A 200 3.75 -17.96 1.91
C MET A 200 3.95 -16.49 1.50
N VAL A 201 4.36 -15.60 2.41
CA VAL A 201 4.44 -14.14 2.21
C VAL A 201 5.88 -13.64 2.17
#